data_AF-A0A661V2G4-F1
#
_entry.id   AF-A0A661V2G4-F1
#
_cell.length_a   1.000
_cell.length_b   1.000
_cell.length_c   1.000
_cell.angle_alpha   90.00
_cell.angle_beta   90.00
_cell.angle_gamma   90.00
#
_symmetry.space_group_name_H-M   'P 1'
#
loop_
_entity.id
_entity.type
_entity.pdbx_description
1 polymer ?
#
loop_
_entity_poly.entity_id
_entity_poly.type
_entity_poly.pdbx_seq_one_letter_code
_entity_poly.pdbx_strand_id
1 'polypeptide(L)'
;MLLTAGDELGLDLTRSYLIGDAHTDLQAGWAVGCRCYMVLTGRGKRQWIRCLLHGEHNFRLKLNLGRAVNTILQQENGWGGGLRVSSSDGRSDR
;
A
#
# COMPACT_ATOMS: atom_id res chain seq x y z
N MET A 1 -0.19 -13.91 14.08
CA MET A 1 0.00 -12.45 14.28
C MET A 1 -0.84 -11.63 13.30
N LEU A 2 -0.54 -11.57 11.98
CA LEU A 2 -1.40 -10.78 11.06
C LEU A 2 -2.81 -11.33 10.91
N LEU A 3 -2.97 -12.65 10.77
CA LEU A 3 -4.28 -13.30 10.73
C LEU A 3 -5.09 -13.05 12.00
N THR A 4 -4.42 -13.16 13.16
CA THR A 4 -5.01 -12.87 14.48
C THR A 4 -5.49 -11.43 14.56
N ALA A 5 -4.66 -10.47 14.15
CA ALA A 5 -5.05 -9.05 14.12
C ALA A 5 -6.21 -8.79 13.14
N GLY A 6 -6.24 -9.49 12.00
CA GLY A 6 -7.35 -9.42 11.05
C GLY A 6 -8.67 -9.87 11.68
N ASP A 7 -8.65 -10.98 12.41
CA ASP A 7 -9.83 -11.53 13.09
C ASP A 7 -10.29 -10.64 14.25
N GLU A 8 -9.37 -10.27 15.16
CA GLU A 8 -9.68 -9.47 16.36
C GLU A 8 -10.17 -8.06 16.03
N LEU A 9 -9.70 -7.48 14.92
CA LEU A 9 -10.04 -6.11 14.52
C LEU A 9 -11.09 -6.07 13.39
N GLY A 10 -11.55 -7.22 12.90
CA GLY A 10 -12.50 -7.30 11.78
C GLY A 10 -11.97 -6.68 10.48
N LEU A 11 -10.67 -6.81 10.21
CA LEU A 11 -10.01 -6.20 9.04
C LEU A 11 -9.97 -7.15 7.84
N ASP A 12 -10.30 -6.61 6.66
CA ASP A 12 -9.95 -7.25 5.40
C ASP A 12 -8.47 -6.98 5.07
N LEU A 13 -7.62 -7.99 5.33
CA LEU A 13 -6.18 -7.91 5.09
C LEU A 13 -5.82 -7.69 3.62
N THR A 14 -6.66 -8.14 2.66
CA THR A 14 -6.42 -7.96 1.22
C THR A 14 -6.60 -6.50 0.78
N ARG A 15 -7.35 -5.72 1.57
CA ARG A 15 -7.54 -4.28 1.40
C ARG A 15 -6.72 -3.47 2.38
N SER A 16 -5.86 -4.12 3.16
CA SER A 16 -5.01 -3.49 4.15
C SER A 16 -3.61 -3.19 3.61
N TYR A 17 -2.95 -2.24 4.26
CA TYR A 17 -1.57 -1.87 3.99
C TYR A 17 -0.67 -2.39 5.09
N LEU A 18 0.49 -2.94 4.72
CA LEU A 18 1.55 -3.30 5.66
C LEU A 18 2.79 -2.46 5.37
N ILE A 19 3.32 -1.78 6.40
CA ILE A 19 4.51 -0.96 6.31
C ILE A 19 5.54 -1.50 7.30
N GLY A 20 6.71 -1.92 6.81
CA GLY A 20 7.75 -2.54 7.63
C GLY A 20 9.16 -2.15 7.21
N ASP A 21 10.12 -2.33 8.11
CA ASP A 21 11.55 -2.12 7.84
C ASP A 21 12.31 -3.44 7.65
N ALA A 22 11.65 -4.60 7.83
CA ALA A 22 12.22 -5.91 7.59
C ALA A 22 11.57 -6.62 6.40
N HIS A 23 12.37 -7.38 5.65
CA HIS A 23 11.86 -8.21 4.55
C HIS A 23 10.81 -9.24 5.04
N THR A 24 11.01 -9.77 6.24
CA THR A 24 10.09 -10.73 6.88
C THR A 24 8.68 -10.14 7.08
N ASP A 25 8.57 -8.84 7.37
CA ASP A 25 7.28 -8.17 7.51
C ASP A 25 6.54 -8.16 6.17
N LEU A 26 7.27 -7.87 5.08
CA LEU A 26 6.74 -7.86 3.72
C LEU A 26 6.31 -9.25 3.29
N GLN A 27 7.12 -10.28 3.58
CA GLN A 27 6.75 -11.68 3.32
C GLN A 27 5.46 -12.07 4.04
N ALA A 28 5.33 -11.72 5.32
CA ALA A 28 4.11 -11.97 6.07
C ALA A 28 2.91 -11.21 5.48
N GLY A 29 3.10 -9.94 5.10
CA GLY A 29 2.07 -9.13 4.45
C GLY A 29 1.62 -9.70 3.11
N TRP A 30 2.54 -10.10 2.23
CA TRP A 30 2.19 -10.72 0.95
C TRP A 30 1.44 -12.05 1.13
N ALA A 31 1.85 -12.86 2.11
CA ALA A 31 1.20 -14.13 2.40
C ALA A 31 -0.29 -13.98 2.77
N VAL A 32 -0.69 -12.82 3.31
CA VAL A 32 -2.08 -12.51 3.68
C VAL A 32 -2.76 -11.52 2.71
N GLY A 33 -2.10 -11.14 1.62
CA GLY A 33 -2.66 -10.26 0.59
C GLY A 33 -2.54 -8.75 0.85
N CYS A 34 -1.77 -8.32 1.86
CA CYS A 34 -1.57 -6.90 2.14
C CYS A 34 -0.78 -6.20 1.03
N ARG A 35 -1.09 -4.91 0.82
CA ARG A 35 -0.26 -4.00 0.01
C ARG A 35 0.95 -3.56 0.84
N CYS A 36 2.14 -4.00 0.44
CA CYS A 36 3.34 -3.86 1.26
C CYS A 36 4.26 -2.69 0.85
N TYR A 37 4.72 -1.91 1.83
CA TYR A 37 5.71 -0.85 1.68
C TYR A 37 6.92 -1.11 2.59
N MET A 38 8.13 -1.10 2.01
CA MET A 38 9.37 -1.12 2.77
C MET A 38 9.79 0.31 3.11
N VAL A 39 10.07 0.61 4.38
CA VAL A 39 10.67 1.89 4.77
C VAL A 39 12.17 1.76 5.04
N LEU A 40 12.95 2.77 4.66
CA LEU A 40 14.40 2.80 4.87
C LEU A 40 14.83 3.29 6.27
N THR A 41 13.89 3.57 7.15
CA THR A 41 14.16 3.85 8.57
C THR A 41 14.45 2.56 9.34
N GLY A 42 15.01 2.66 10.55
CA GLY A 42 15.35 1.48 11.36
C GLY A 42 16.38 0.59 10.65
N ARG A 43 16.05 -0.69 10.47
CA ARG A 43 16.87 -1.70 9.79
C ARG A 43 16.65 -1.73 8.27
N GLY A 44 15.74 -0.89 7.75
CA GLY A 44 15.30 -0.86 6.37
C GLY A 44 16.40 -0.75 5.33
N LYS A 45 17.39 0.14 5.52
CA LYS A 45 18.54 0.26 4.59
C LYS A 45 19.32 -1.04 4.45
N ARG A 46 19.62 -1.70 5.59
CA ARG A 46 20.37 -2.96 5.59
C ARG A 46 19.56 -4.08 4.96
N GLN A 47 18.26 -4.13 5.25
CA GLN A 47 17.35 -5.11 4.68
C GLN A 47 17.19 -4.91 3.17
N TRP A 48 17.06 -3.68 2.70
CA TRP A 48 17.00 -3.35 1.28
C TRP A 48 18.28 -3.76 0.53
N ILE A 49 19.46 -3.45 1.06
CA ILE A 49 20.74 -3.88 0.47
C ILE A 49 20.78 -5.42 0.36
N ARG A 50 20.37 -6.13 1.42
CA ARG A 50 20.26 -7.59 1.41
C ARG A 50 19.32 -8.06 0.30
N CYS A 51 18.11 -7.50 0.22
CA CYS A 51 17.13 -7.86 -0.81
C CYS A 51 17.71 -7.66 -2.22
N LEU A 52 18.37 -6.53 -2.48
CA LEU A 52 19.03 -6.24 -3.76
C LEU A 52 20.09 -7.29 -4.13
N LEU A 53 20.93 -7.68 -3.17
CA LEU A 53 21.97 -8.69 -3.39
C LEU A 53 21.38 -10.08 -3.70
N HIS A 54 20.18 -10.37 -3.21
CA HIS A 54 19.46 -11.61 -3.44
C HIS A 54 18.41 -11.53 -4.58
N GLY A 55 18.30 -10.39 -5.26
CA GLY A 55 17.36 -10.20 -6.37
C GLY A 55 15.89 -10.01 -5.94
N GLU A 56 15.62 -9.77 -4.65
CA GLU A 56 14.28 -9.54 -4.12
C GLU A 56 13.89 -8.06 -4.31
N HIS A 57 12.86 -7.80 -5.13
CA HIS A 57 12.46 -6.42 -5.48
C HIS A 57 10.93 -6.19 -5.52
N ASN A 58 10.14 -7.14 -5.04
CA ASN A 58 8.67 -7.11 -5.11
C ASN A 58 8.01 -6.21 -4.04
N PHE A 59 8.60 -5.07 -3.70
CA PHE A 59 8.05 -4.12 -2.71
C PHE A 59 8.19 -2.67 -3.15
N ARG A 60 7.31 -1.83 -2.60
CA ARG A 60 7.38 -0.38 -2.80
C ARG A 60 8.26 0.23 -1.72
N LEU A 61 9.42 0.76 -2.12
CA LEU A 61 10.37 1.39 -1.20
C LEU A 61 9.97 2.84 -0.87
N LYS A 62 10.10 3.23 0.40
CA LYS A 62 9.87 4.60 0.89
C LYS A 62 10.98 5.01 1.85
N LEU A 63 11.31 6.29 1.88
CA LEU A 63 12.41 6.77 2.72
C LEU A 63 12.11 6.65 4.22
N ASN A 64 10.84 6.83 4.60
CA ASN A 64 10.36 6.78 5.98
C ASN A 64 8.84 6.52 6.01
N LEU A 65 8.31 6.33 7.22
CA LEU A 65 6.89 6.09 7.45
C LEU A 65 6.00 7.22 6.92
N GLY A 66 6.35 8.49 7.16
CA GLY A 66 5.56 9.63 6.70
C GLY A 66 5.37 9.66 5.18
N ARG A 67 6.43 9.36 4.40
CA ARG A 67 6.31 9.23 2.94
C ARG A 67 5.44 8.05 2.51
N ALA A 68 5.46 6.94 3.24
CA ALA A 68 4.58 5.80 2.97
C ALA A 68 3.11 6.18 3.22
N VAL A 69 2.80 6.79 4.36
CA VAL A 69 1.45 7.26 4.72
C VAL A 69 0.93 8.28 3.70
N ASN A 70 1.72 9.30 3.35
CA ASN A 70 1.30 10.29 2.34
C ASN A 70 0.99 9.65 0.99
N THR A 71 1.73 8.60 0.60
CA THR A 71 1.45 7.86 -0.63
C THR A 71 0.11 7.13 -0.55
N ILE A 72 -0.18 6.49 0.59
CA ILE A 72 -1.44 5.78 0.81
C ILE A 72 -2.61 6.77 0.78
N LEU A 73 -2.51 7.89 1.49
CA LEU A 73 -3.56 8.91 1.50
C LEU A 73 -3.84 9.47 0.10
N GLN A 74 -2.81 9.69 -0.72
CA GLN A 74 -3.00 10.13 -2.11
C GLN A 74 -3.68 9.06 -2.98
N GLN A 75 -3.33 7.78 -2.78
CA GLN A 75 -3.95 6.67 -3.51
C GLN A 75 -5.44 6.54 -3.17
N GLU A 76 -5.79 6.61 -1.89
CA GLU A 76 -7.16 6.47 -1.43
C GLU A 76 -8.01 7.73 -1.70
N ASN A 77 -7.45 8.93 -1.53
CA ASN A 77 -8.15 10.19 -1.85
C ASN A 77 -8.35 10.36 -3.37
N GLY A 78 -7.48 9.77 -4.19
CA GLY A 78 -7.65 9.71 -5.64
C GLY A 78 -8.84 8.86 -6.10
N TRP A 79 -9.42 8.04 -5.22
CA TRP A 79 -10.59 7.21 -5.50
C TRP A 79 -11.94 7.88 -5.15
N GLY A 80 -11.95 9.14 -4.69
CA GLY A 80 -13.16 9.91 -4.36
C GLY A 80 -13.71 10.82 -5.47
N GLY A 81 -13.17 10.78 -6.70
CA GLY A 81 -13.52 11.69 -7.81
C GLY A 81 -14.39 11.10 -8.91
N GLY A 82 -15.13 10.03 -8.63
CA GLY A 82 -16.00 9.35 -9.60
C GLY A 82 -17.41 9.93 -9.72
N LEU A 83 -17.58 11.27 -9.76
CA LEU A 83 -18.84 11.83 -10.23
C LEU A 83 -18.79 11.88 -11.76
N ARG A 84 -19.18 10.80 -12.42
CA ARG A 84 -19.69 10.89 -13.79
C ARG A 84 -21.00 11.66 -13.71
N VAL A 85 -20.93 12.99 -13.83
CA VAL A 85 -22.09 13.75 -14.28
C VAL A 85 -22.27 13.41 -15.75
N SER A 86 -23.06 12.37 -16.03
CA SER A 86 -23.70 12.24 -17.32
C SER A 86 -24.71 13.37 -17.44
N SER A 87 -24.27 14.53 -17.90
CA SER A 87 -25.17 15.56 -18.42
C SER A 87 -25.75 15.06 -19.73
N SER A 88 -26.85 14.32 -19.62
CA SER A 88 -27.90 14.39 -20.63
C SER A 88 -28.58 15.74 -20.44
N ASP A 89 -28.23 16.75 -21.23
CA ASP A 89 -29.25 17.72 -21.63
C ASP A 89 -28.93 18.40 -22.95
N GLY A 90 -29.99 18.51 -23.75
CA GLY A 90 -29.97 18.64 -25.20
C GLY A 90 -29.51 19.99 -25.72
N ARG A 91 -28.87 19.95 -26.89
CA ARG A 91 -28.70 21.11 -27.76
C ARG A 91 -29.35 20.82 -29.10
N SER A 92 -30.58 21.30 -29.21
CA SER A 92 -31.14 22.01 -30.38
C SER A 92 -30.17 22.12 -31.56
N ASP A 93 -30.48 21.42 -32.64
CA ASP A 93 -30.14 21.84 -34.00
C ASP A 93 -31.44 22.11 -34.77
N ARG A 94 -31.36 23.18 -35.55
CA ARG A 94 -32.42 23.84 -36.30
C ARG A 94 -32.81 23.06 -37.55
#